data_AF-A0A3G8YRQ0-F1
#
_entry.id   AF-A0A3G8YRQ0-F1
#
_cell.length_a   1.000
_cell.length_b   1.000
_cell.length_c   1.000
_cell.angle_alpha   90.00
_cell.angle_beta   90.00
_cell.angle_gamma   90.00
#
_symmetry.space_group_name_H-M   'P 1'
#
loop_
_entity.id
_entity.type
_entity.pdbx_description
1 polymer ?
#
loop_
_entity_poly.entity_id
_entity_poly.type
_entity_poly.pdbx_seq_one_letter_code
_entity_poly.pdbx_strand_id
1 'polypeptide(L)'
;MLREVLRAKPDLTRTNRYGGIALIPAADRGHLPYVHELLATTKINVNHVNNLGWTALLEAVILGDGGSTHTEIVRELLPHGADRSLGDKNGVTPLQHAHQLGYTTMVRLLEAPAGRK
;
A
#
# COMPACT_ATOMS: atom_id res chain seq x y z
N MET A 1 -14.71 -10.15 -11.62
CA MET A 1 -15.19 -10.39 -10.25
C MET A 1 -15.12 -9.14 -9.37
N LEU A 2 -13.96 -8.51 -9.12
CA LEU A 2 -13.85 -7.32 -8.24
C LEU A 2 -14.84 -6.19 -8.60
N ARG A 3 -14.87 -5.76 -9.86
CA ARG A 3 -15.76 -4.67 -10.31
C ARG A 3 -17.22 -4.91 -9.94
N GLU A 4 -17.70 -6.13 -10.12
CA GLU A 4 -19.07 -6.51 -9.77
C GLU A 4 -19.30 -6.47 -8.25
N VAL A 5 -18.33 -6.89 -7.45
CA VAL A 5 -18.38 -6.75 -5.99
C VAL A 5 -18.46 -5.28 -5.59
N LEU A 6 -17.66 -4.39 -6.20
CA LEU A 6 -17.66 -2.96 -5.88
C LEU A 6 -18.97 -2.25 -6.24
N ARG A 7 -19.70 -2.72 -7.27
CA ARG A 7 -21.05 -2.20 -7.59
C ARG A 7 -22.03 -2.38 -6.45
N ALA A 8 -21.86 -3.44 -5.64
CA ALA A 8 -22.68 -3.68 -4.45
C ALA A 8 -22.33 -2.77 -3.26
N LYS A 9 -21.35 -1.85 -3.41
CA LYS A 9 -20.88 -0.92 -2.37
C LYS A 9 -20.54 -1.65 -1.06
N PRO A 10 -19.59 -2.60 -1.09
CA PRO A 10 -19.22 -3.37 0.08
C PRO A 10 -18.64 -2.43 1.15
N ASP A 11 -18.74 -2.84 2.41
CA ASP A 11 -18.10 -2.15 3.52
C ASP A 11 -16.57 -2.31 3.44
N LEU A 12 -15.89 -1.25 2.99
CA LEU A 12 -14.45 -1.19 2.81
C LEU A 12 -13.68 -1.06 4.13
N THR A 13 -14.36 -0.89 5.25
CA THR A 13 -13.75 -0.81 6.59
C THR A 13 -13.60 -2.17 7.24
N ARG A 14 -14.19 -3.23 6.66
CA ARG A 14 -14.04 -4.59 7.17
C ARG A 14 -12.59 -5.05 7.13
N THR A 15 -12.15 -5.57 8.26
CA THR A 15 -10.78 -6.04 8.44
C THR A 15 -10.69 -7.56 8.45
N ASN A 16 -9.56 -8.08 8.00
CA ASN A 16 -9.18 -9.49 8.19
C ASN A 16 -8.72 -9.77 9.64
N ARG A 17 -8.25 -10.99 9.92
CA ARG A 17 -7.76 -11.40 11.26
C ARG A 17 -6.56 -10.61 11.79
N TYR A 18 -5.85 -9.90 10.92
CA TYR A 18 -4.72 -9.04 11.28
C TYR A 18 -5.13 -7.57 11.41
N GLY A 19 -6.42 -7.24 11.30
CA GLY A 19 -6.89 -5.86 11.33
C GLY A 19 -6.66 -5.12 10.01
N GLY A 20 -6.28 -5.81 8.92
CA GLY A 20 -6.05 -5.18 7.62
C GLY A 20 -7.31 -5.11 6.78
N ILE A 21 -7.61 -3.94 6.22
CA ILE A 21 -8.65 -3.77 5.18
C ILE A 21 -8.15 -4.35 3.84
N ALA A 22 -9.05 -4.52 2.87
CA ALA A 22 -8.77 -5.21 1.60
C ALA A 22 -7.52 -4.72 0.82
N LEU A 23 -7.17 -3.43 0.95
CA LEU A 23 -6.00 -2.85 0.28
C LEU A 23 -4.67 -3.45 0.77
N ILE A 24 -4.57 -3.74 2.08
CA ILE A 24 -3.33 -4.20 2.73
C ILE A 24 -2.87 -5.56 2.20
N PRO A 25 -3.66 -6.65 2.30
CA PRO A 25 -3.24 -7.95 1.76
C PRO A 25 -3.13 -7.95 0.23
N ALA A 26 -3.82 -7.04 -0.47
CA ALA A 26 -3.63 -6.89 -1.92
C ALA A 26 -2.26 -6.31 -2.26
N ALA A 27 -1.76 -5.37 -1.44
CA ALA A 27 -0.45 -4.76 -1.59
C ALA A 27 0.69 -5.74 -1.23
N ASP A 28 0.57 -6.46 -0.11
CA ASP A 28 1.46 -7.57 0.29
C ASP A 28 1.66 -8.58 -0.84
N ARG A 29 0.54 -9.10 -1.37
CA ARG A 29 0.58 -10.21 -2.34
C ARG A 29 0.90 -9.80 -3.77
N GLY A 30 1.14 -8.52 -4.04
CA GLY A 30 1.43 -8.06 -5.40
C GLY A 30 0.20 -8.04 -6.33
N HIS A 31 -1.02 -7.92 -5.80
CA HIS A 31 -2.25 -7.92 -6.61
C HIS A 31 -2.50 -6.55 -7.26
N LEU A 32 -1.57 -6.09 -8.10
CA LEU A 32 -1.56 -4.74 -8.70
C LEU A 32 -2.90 -4.33 -9.36
N PRO A 33 -3.54 -5.15 -10.23
CA PRO A 33 -4.84 -4.76 -10.81
C PRO A 33 -5.94 -4.54 -9.77
N TYR A 34 -5.87 -5.25 -8.64
CA TYR A 34 -6.82 -5.13 -7.54
C TYR A 34 -6.57 -3.85 -6.73
N VAL A 35 -5.30 -3.56 -6.45
CA VAL A 35 -4.86 -2.30 -5.82
C VAL A 35 -5.32 -1.11 -6.66
N HIS A 36 -4.98 -1.11 -7.96
CA HIS A 36 -5.36 -0.04 -8.89
C HIS A 36 -6.87 0.21 -8.89
N GLU A 37 -7.69 -0.85 -9.06
CA GLU A 37 -9.14 -0.70 -9.12
C GLU A 37 -9.73 -0.19 -7.79
N LEU A 38 -9.24 -0.70 -6.64
CA LEU A 38 -9.68 -0.21 -5.32
C LEU A 38 -9.37 1.28 -5.14
N LEU A 39 -8.17 1.71 -5.50
CA LEU A 39 -7.74 3.10 -5.36
C LEU A 39 -8.47 4.04 -6.32
N ALA A 40 -8.71 3.61 -7.56
CA ALA A 40 -9.33 4.42 -8.61
C ALA A 40 -10.83 4.61 -8.41
N THR A 41 -11.52 3.62 -7.84
CA THR A 41 -13.00 3.59 -7.84
C THR A 41 -13.63 3.75 -6.46
N THR A 42 -12.84 3.82 -5.40
CA THR A 42 -13.34 3.86 -4.02
C THR A 42 -12.70 4.96 -3.18
N LYS A 43 -13.24 5.17 -1.98
CA LYS A 43 -12.66 6.02 -0.94
C LYS A 43 -11.99 5.19 0.16
N ILE A 44 -11.40 4.04 -0.21
CA ILE A 44 -10.72 3.17 0.75
C ILE A 44 -9.61 3.93 1.49
N ASN A 45 -9.47 3.68 2.79
CA ASN A 45 -8.46 4.35 3.59
C ASN A 45 -7.06 3.80 3.26
N VAL A 46 -6.33 4.51 2.40
CA VAL A 46 -4.95 4.18 2.00
C VAL A 46 -4.00 4.07 3.19
N ASN A 47 -4.22 4.87 4.24
CA ASN A 47 -3.38 4.95 5.43
C ASN A 47 -3.94 4.14 6.62
N HIS A 48 -4.82 3.16 6.35
CA HIS A 48 -5.29 2.25 7.39
C HIS A 48 -4.09 1.50 7.99
N VAL A 49 -4.03 1.46 9.32
CA VAL A 49 -2.98 0.75 10.06
C VAL A 49 -3.59 -0.52 10.64
N ASN A 50 -3.03 -1.67 10.30
CA ASN A 50 -3.48 -2.97 10.81
C ASN A 50 -2.99 -3.21 12.26
N ASN A 51 -3.35 -4.35 12.86
CA ASN A 51 -2.96 -4.70 14.24
C ASN A 51 -1.44 -4.97 14.40
N LEU A 52 -0.73 -5.17 13.27
CA LEU A 52 0.72 -5.29 13.23
C LEU A 52 1.41 -3.92 13.21
N GLY A 53 0.65 -2.82 13.07
CA GLY A 53 1.18 -1.46 12.97
C GLY A 53 1.58 -1.09 11.54
N TRP A 54 1.08 -1.80 10.53
CA TRP A 54 1.50 -1.62 9.14
C TRP A 54 0.37 -1.08 8.25
N THR A 55 0.76 -0.25 7.30
CA THR A 55 -0.08 0.24 6.20
C THR A 55 0.11 -0.62 4.95
N ALA A 56 -0.71 -0.40 3.92
CA ALA A 56 -0.51 -1.05 2.62
C ALA A 56 0.86 -0.70 2.00
N LEU A 57 1.34 0.53 2.23
CA LEU A 57 2.66 0.96 1.75
C LEU A 57 3.80 0.22 2.46
N LEU A 58 3.70 0.03 3.77
CA LEU A 58 4.68 -0.76 4.52
C LEU A 58 4.69 -2.22 4.07
N GLU A 59 3.52 -2.86 3.92
CA GLU A 59 3.47 -4.26 3.47
C GLU A 59 3.99 -4.45 2.05
N ALA A 60 3.71 -3.52 1.12
CA ALA A 60 4.26 -3.59 -0.24
C ALA A 60 5.79 -3.54 -0.27
N VAL A 61 6.42 -2.81 0.66
CA VAL A 61 7.88 -2.69 0.75
C VAL A 61 8.50 -3.84 1.55
N ILE A 62 7.93 -4.21 2.69
CA ILE A 62 8.53 -5.20 3.62
C ILE A 62 8.31 -6.63 3.12
N LEU A 63 7.13 -6.94 2.60
CA LEU A 63 6.74 -8.29 2.17
C LEU A 63 6.86 -8.49 0.66
N GLY A 64 7.12 -7.41 -0.08
CA GLY A 64 7.44 -7.47 -1.50
C GLY A 64 8.84 -7.99 -1.78
N ASP A 65 9.15 -8.14 -3.07
CA ASP A 65 10.45 -8.63 -3.55
C ASP A 65 11.32 -7.55 -4.20
N GLY A 66 10.86 -6.29 -4.18
CA GLY A 66 11.51 -5.17 -4.87
C GLY A 66 11.36 -5.19 -6.39
N GLY A 67 10.63 -6.16 -6.94
CA GLY A 67 10.36 -6.34 -8.36
C GLY A 67 9.40 -5.31 -8.92
N SER A 68 9.09 -5.47 -10.21
CA SER A 68 8.24 -4.53 -10.95
C SER A 68 6.83 -4.41 -10.36
N THR A 69 6.25 -5.51 -9.91
CA THR A 69 4.87 -5.55 -9.38
C THR A 69 4.74 -4.73 -8.10
N HIS A 70 5.55 -4.99 -7.07
CA HIS A 70 5.50 -4.21 -5.83
C HIS A 70 5.96 -2.77 -6.03
N THR A 71 6.92 -2.53 -6.91
CA THR A 71 7.34 -1.16 -7.26
C THR A 71 6.17 -0.36 -7.85
N GLU A 72 5.37 -0.98 -8.71
CA GLU A 72 4.20 -0.31 -9.30
C GLU A 72 3.07 -0.12 -8.28
N ILE A 73 2.90 -1.05 -7.33
CA ILE A 73 1.98 -0.85 -6.19
C ILE A 73 2.39 0.36 -5.36
N VAL A 74 3.69 0.52 -5.05
CA VAL A 74 4.20 1.72 -4.37
C VAL A 74 3.89 2.97 -5.19
N ARG A 75 4.10 2.91 -6.51
CA ARG A 75 3.79 4.02 -7.44
C ARG A 75 2.31 4.38 -7.46
N GLU A 76 1.40 3.42 -7.33
CA GLU A 76 -0.05 3.65 -7.29
C GLU A 76 -0.52 4.20 -5.94
N LEU A 77 0.04 3.71 -4.84
CA LEU A 77 -0.34 4.14 -3.49
C LEU A 77 -0.02 5.63 -3.24
N LEU A 78 1.13 6.11 -3.73
CA LEU A 78 1.61 7.48 -3.44
C LEU A 78 0.68 8.60 -3.97
N PRO A 79 0.25 8.63 -5.25
CA PRO A 79 -0.71 9.62 -5.77
C PRO A 79 -2.11 9.57 -5.12
N HIS A 80 -2.43 8.45 -4.47
CA HIS A 80 -3.66 8.26 -3.71
C HIS A 80 -3.53 8.64 -2.23
N GLY A 81 -2.42 9.29 -1.84
CA GLY A 81 -2.26 9.89 -0.52
C GLY A 81 -1.61 8.97 0.51
N ALA A 82 -0.88 7.93 0.08
CA ALA A 82 -0.11 7.09 0.99
C ALA A 82 0.93 7.93 1.73
N ASP A 83 0.84 7.92 3.06
CA ASP A 83 1.72 8.64 3.94
C ASP A 83 3.00 7.81 4.15
N ARG A 84 4.07 8.27 3.50
CA ARG A 84 5.41 7.68 3.58
C ARG A 84 6.10 7.90 4.94
N SER A 85 5.53 8.71 5.83
CA SER A 85 6.07 8.96 7.18
C SER A 85 5.55 7.97 8.23
N LEU A 86 4.48 7.23 7.92
CA LEU A 86 3.95 6.19 8.80
C LEU A 86 4.91 4.99 8.83
N GLY A 87 5.65 4.87 9.94
CA GLY A 87 6.53 3.75 10.22
C GLY A 87 5.83 2.56 10.86
N ASP A 88 6.55 1.45 10.93
CA ASP A 88 6.13 0.28 11.71
C ASP A 88 6.12 0.57 13.24
N LYS A 89 5.89 -0.46 14.06
CA LYS A 89 5.90 -0.35 15.52
C LYS A 89 7.22 0.17 16.12
N ASN A 90 8.32 0.05 15.40
CA ASN A 90 9.63 0.56 15.80
C ASN A 90 9.91 1.95 15.20
N GLY A 91 8.94 2.55 14.49
CA GLY A 91 9.09 3.81 13.79
C GLY A 91 9.89 3.71 12.49
N VAL A 92 10.18 2.50 11.99
CA VAL A 92 10.92 2.34 10.74
C VAL A 92 9.99 2.58 9.56
N THR A 93 10.32 3.60 8.77
CA THR A 93 9.51 4.08 7.63
C THR A 93 9.65 3.19 6.39
N PRO A 94 8.71 3.25 5.43
CA PRO A 94 8.84 2.56 4.15
C PRO A 94 10.16 2.88 3.43
N LEU A 95 10.62 4.13 3.49
CA LEU A 95 11.89 4.52 2.86
C LEU A 95 13.09 3.81 3.52
N GLN A 96 13.11 3.75 4.85
CA GLN A 96 14.19 3.07 5.59
C GLN A 96 14.21 1.57 5.29
N HIS A 97 13.05 0.91 5.24
CA HIS A 97 12.94 -0.48 4.82
C HIS A 97 13.44 -0.69 3.38
N ALA A 98 13.02 0.15 2.44
CA ALA A 98 13.47 0.07 1.04
C ALA A 98 15.00 0.23 0.90
N HIS A 99 15.63 1.07 1.72
CA HIS A 99 17.09 1.18 1.78
C HIS A 99 17.74 -0.09 2.33
N GLN A 100 17.24 -0.64 3.44
CA GLN A 100 17.78 -1.85 4.05
C GLN A 100 17.69 -3.07 3.13
N LEU A 101 16.62 -3.15 2.34
CA LEU A 101 16.38 -4.23 1.37
C LEU A 101 17.06 -4.01 0.02
N GLY A 102 17.64 -2.84 -0.24
CA GLY A 102 18.32 -2.53 -1.51
C GLY A 102 17.37 -2.28 -2.69
N TYR A 103 16.12 -1.87 -2.44
CA TYR A 103 15.11 -1.63 -3.48
C TYR A 103 15.27 -0.25 -4.12
N THR A 104 16.34 -0.06 -4.88
CA THR A 104 16.76 1.22 -5.48
C THR A 104 15.62 1.96 -6.19
N THR A 105 14.77 1.26 -6.94
CA THR A 105 13.65 1.90 -7.64
C THR A 105 12.57 2.41 -6.67
N MET A 106 12.26 1.65 -5.63
CA MET A 106 11.30 2.07 -4.58
C MET A 106 11.85 3.24 -3.76
N VAL A 107 13.15 3.22 -3.43
CA VAL A 107 13.82 4.33 -2.75
C VAL A 107 13.59 5.64 -3.53
N ARG A 108 13.86 5.65 -4.84
CA ARG A 108 13.65 6.84 -5.68
C ARG A 108 12.20 7.31 -5.70
N LEU A 109 11.23 6.40 -5.67
CA LEU A 109 9.80 6.75 -5.59
C LEU A 109 9.42 7.36 -4.24
N LEU A 110 9.94 6.80 -3.16
CA LEU A 110 9.66 7.22 -1.79
C LEU A 110 10.38 8.51 -1.41
N GLU A 111 11.48 8.86 -2.08
CA GLU A 111 12.17 10.15 -1.96
C GLU A 111 11.49 11.25 -2.79
N ALA A 112 10.90 10.90 -3.93
CA ALA A 112 10.32 11.88 -4.85
C ALA A 112 9.24 12.72 -4.14
N PRO A 113 9.29 14.07 -4.18
CA PRO A 113 8.36 14.91 -3.44
C PRO A 113 6.91 14.53 -3.76
N ALA A 114 6.04 14.57 -2.75
CA ALA A 114 4.62 14.31 -2.95
C ALA A 114 4.12 15.23 -4.08
N GLY A 115 3.74 14.64 -5.21
CA GLY A 115 3.31 15.39 -6.38
C GLY A 115 2.17 16.30 -5.98
N ARG A 116 2.38 17.62 -6.08
CA ARG A 116 1.31 18.61 -5.91
C ARG A 116 0.23 18.28 -6.94
N LYS A 117 -0.95 17.89 -6.48
CA LYS A 117 -2.17 17.95 -7.29
C LYS A 117 -2.59 19.40 -7.46
#